data_AF-A0A2U2NCL3-F1
#
_entry.id   AF-A0A2U2NCL3-F1
#
_cell.length_a   1.000
_cell.length_b   1.000
_cell.length_c   1.000
_cell.angle_alpha   90.00
_cell.angle_beta   90.00
_cell.angle_gamma   90.00
#
_symmetry.space_group_name_H-M   'P 1'
#
loop_
_entity.id
_entity.type
_entity.pdbx_description
1 polymer ?
#
loop_
_entity_poly.entity_id
_entity_poly.type
_entity_poly.pdbx_seq_one_letter_code
_entity_poly.pdbx_strand_id
1 'polypeptide(L)'
;MDTLLIIDMLPTYGLLCYLLVSICVTLAFRWLAHACEDRRRLRFAVITLLIGSLSVALLAGCVYTIAMPYAQPDMVDFYRTYRPATFVFLTGLFCVQSVFGIIAVQTSLKRHTS
;
A
#
# COMPACT_ATOMS: atom_id res chain seq x y z
N MET A 1 -23.95 8.79 -19.12
CA MET A 1 -24.04 7.49 -18.40
C MET A 1 -22.67 7.01 -17.93
N ASP A 2 -21.58 7.52 -18.52
CA ASP A 2 -20.20 7.15 -18.19
C ASP A 2 -19.73 7.63 -16.80
N THR A 3 -20.28 8.73 -16.29
CA THR A 3 -19.86 9.32 -15.02
C THR A 3 -20.21 8.44 -13.81
N LEU A 4 -21.35 7.74 -13.85
CA LEU A 4 -21.75 6.79 -12.80
C LEU A 4 -20.84 5.55 -12.80
N LEU A 5 -20.51 5.04 -13.98
CA LEU A 5 -19.59 3.91 -14.16
C LEU A 5 -18.18 4.21 -13.64
N ILE A 6 -17.69 5.44 -13.84
CA ILE A 6 -16.40 5.88 -13.29
C ILE A 6 -16.43 5.94 -11.76
N ILE A 7 -17.54 6.41 -11.18
CA ILE A 7 -17.72 6.50 -9.72
C ILE A 7 -17.79 5.10 -9.10
N ASP A 8 -18.48 4.15 -9.75
CA ASP A 8 -18.57 2.76 -9.30
C ASP A 8 -17.23 2.04 -9.30
N MET A 9 -16.36 2.35 -10.26
CA MET A 9 -15.05 1.70 -10.39
C MET A 9 -13.96 2.38 -9.54
N LEU A 10 -14.23 3.58 -9.01
CA LEU A 10 -13.28 4.38 -8.25
C LEU A 10 -12.73 3.66 -6.99
N PRO A 11 -13.53 2.96 -6.17
CA PRO A 11 -13.03 2.18 -5.04
C PRO A 11 -12.06 1.08 -5.49
N THR A 12 -12.38 0.41 -6.60
CA THR A 12 -11.57 -0.66 -7.18
C THR A 12 -10.24 -0.14 -7.72
N TYR A 13 -10.25 1.00 -8.42
CA TYR A 13 -9.02 1.66 -8.88
C TYR A 13 -8.15 2.13 -7.71
N GLY A 14 -8.74 2.60 -6.62
CA GLY A 14 -8.00 2.95 -5.40
C GLY A 14 -7.25 1.75 -4.82
N LEU A 15 -7.89 0.57 -4.79
CA LEU A 15 -7.27 -0.67 -4.30
C LEU A 15 -6.17 -1.19 -5.23
N LEU A 16 -6.41 -1.17 -6.55
CA LEU A 16 -5.40 -1.55 -7.55
C LEU A 16 -4.19 -0.61 -7.51
N CYS A 17 -4.42 0.69 -7.33
CA CYS A 17 -3.37 1.68 -7.17
C CYS A 17 -2.51 1.36 -5.93
N TYR A 18 -3.15 1.08 -4.79
CA TYR A 18 -2.42 0.71 -3.59
C TYR A 18 -1.65 -0.62 -3.74
N LEU A 19 -2.23 -1.62 -4.41
CA LEU A 19 -1.56 -2.88 -4.72
C LEU A 19 -0.30 -2.64 -5.56
N LEU A 20 -0.39 -1.80 -6.60
CA LEU A 20 0.75 -1.46 -7.45
C LEU A 20 1.85 -0.73 -6.64
N VAL A 21 1.46 0.29 -5.85
CA VAL A 21 2.39 1.01 -4.96
C VAL A 21 3.05 0.05 -3.98
N SER A 22 2.29 -0.89 -3.41
CA SER A 22 2.79 -1.92 -2.50
C SER A 22 3.87 -2.80 -3.14
N ILE A 23 3.63 -3.25 -4.37
CA ILE A 23 4.61 -4.04 -5.14
C ILE A 23 5.86 -3.20 -5.41
N CYS A 24 5.70 -1.96 -5.87
CA CYS A 24 6.81 -1.05 -6.14
C CYS A 24 7.66 -0.79 -4.89
N VAL A 25 7.04 -0.52 -3.74
CA VAL A 25 7.73 -0.30 -2.46
C VAL A 25 8.48 -1.56 -2.02
N THR A 26 7.86 -2.73 -2.17
CA THR A 26 8.50 -4.01 -1.81
C THR A 26 9.72 -4.31 -2.70
N LEU A 27 9.63 -4.03 -3.99
CA LEU A 27 10.75 -4.14 -4.93
C LEU A 27 11.85 -3.11 -4.61
N ALA A 28 11.47 -1.88 -4.27
CA ALA A 28 12.40 -0.84 -3.85
C ALA A 28 13.19 -1.26 -2.60
N PHE A 29 12.54 -1.88 -1.60
CA PHE A 29 13.24 -2.41 -0.42
C PHE A 29 14.24 -3.51 -0.78
N ARG A 30 13.87 -4.44 -1.65
CA ARG A 30 14.79 -5.48 -2.13
C ARG A 30 15.99 -4.87 -2.84
N TRP A 31 15.75 -3.91 -3.75
CA TRP A 31 16.82 -3.27 -4.50
C TRP A 31 17.74 -2.45 -3.60
N LEU A 32 17.18 -1.65 -2.67
CA LEU A 32 17.96 -0.88 -1.70
C LEU A 32 18.78 -1.76 -0.75
N ALA A 33 18.24 -2.90 -0.32
CA ALA A 33 18.97 -3.85 0.52
C ALA A 33 20.24 -4.40 -0.18
N HIS A 34 20.21 -4.50 -1.50
CA HIS A 34 21.35 -4.96 -2.30
C HIS A 34 22.33 -3.85 -2.65
N ALA A 35 21.85 -2.64 -2.94
CA ALA A 35 22.65 -1.55 -3.52
C ALA A 35 23.22 -0.55 -2.50
N CYS A 36 22.65 -0.43 -1.30
CA CYS A 36 23.00 0.63 -0.35
C CYS A 36 23.91 0.11 0.77
N GLU A 37 25.18 0.53 0.78
CA GLU A 37 26.13 0.29 1.89
C GLU A 37 25.86 1.21 3.09
N ASP A 38 25.32 2.40 2.84
CA ASP A 38 25.05 3.41 3.87
C ASP A 38 23.78 3.11 4.68
N ARG A 39 23.95 2.46 5.84
CA ARG A 39 22.88 2.08 6.77
C ARG A 39 21.94 3.22 7.16
N ARG A 40 22.46 4.43 7.38
CA ARG A 40 21.60 5.60 7.73
C ARG A 40 20.70 5.98 6.57
N ARG A 41 21.24 6.03 5.35
CA ARG A 41 20.49 6.37 4.14
C ARG A 41 19.43 5.31 3.83
N LEU A 42 19.78 4.03 3.97
CA LEU A 42 18.84 2.90 3.83
C LEU A 42 17.67 3.03 4.81
N ARG A 43 17.93 3.31 6.09
CA ARG A 43 16.88 3.50 7.09
C ARG A 43 15.97 4.68 6.76
N PHE A 44 16.54 5.83 6.39
CA PHE A 44 15.74 6.98 6.00
C PHE A 44 14.87 6.67 4.79
N ALA A 45 15.42 6.05 3.74
CA ALA A 45 14.67 5.67 2.56
C ALA A 45 13.53 4.68 2.87
N VAL A 46 13.78 3.67 3.70
CA VAL A 46 12.74 2.72 4.13
C VAL A 46 11.61 3.44 4.88
N ILE A 47 11.95 4.31 5.84
CA ILE A 47 10.96 5.09 6.59
C ILE A 47 10.15 5.98 5.65
N THR A 48 10.79 6.71 4.74
CA THR A 48 10.11 7.58 3.77
C THR A 48 9.15 6.80 2.87
N LEU A 49 9.57 5.64 2.36
CA LEU A 49 8.74 4.78 1.52
C LEU A 49 7.54 4.19 2.31
N LEU A 50 7.73 3.82 3.58
CA LEU A 50 6.65 3.36 4.44
C LEU A 50 5.62 4.46 4.72
N ILE A 51 6.08 5.69 4.99
CA ILE A 51 5.19 6.85 5.17
C ILE A 51 4.40 7.13 3.88
N GLY A 52 5.07 7.06 2.73
CA GLY A 52 4.43 7.19 1.42
C GLY A 52 3.36 6.12 1.21
N SER A 53 3.68 4.85 1.46
CA SER A 53 2.71 3.76 1.38
C SER A 53 1.52 3.94 2.33
N LEU A 54 1.78 4.33 3.59
CA LEU A 54 0.72 4.60 4.56
C LEU A 54 -0.22 5.71 4.06
N SER A 55 0.33 6.77 3.48
CA SER A 55 -0.44 7.88 2.94
C SER A 55 -1.33 7.43 1.79
N VAL A 56 -0.83 6.59 0.88
CA VAL A 56 -1.63 6.02 -0.22
C VAL A 56 -2.68 5.03 0.30
N ALA A 57 -2.36 4.23 1.31
CA ALA A 57 -3.32 3.31 1.94
C ALA A 57 -4.50 4.08 2.57
N LEU A 58 -4.19 5.16 3.29
CA LEU A 58 -5.20 6.05 3.88
C LEU A 58 -6.03 6.72 2.80
N LEU A 59 -5.40 7.22 1.73
CA LEU A 59 -6.11 7.82 0.60
C LEU A 59 -7.06 6.81 -0.06
N ALA A 60 -6.60 5.58 -0.32
CA ALA A 60 -7.42 4.52 -0.89
C ALA A 60 -8.60 4.14 0.03
N GLY A 61 -8.36 4.07 1.34
CA GLY A 61 -9.41 3.88 2.34
C GLY A 61 -10.44 5.01 2.34
N CYS A 62 -9.99 6.27 2.31
CA CYS A 62 -10.86 7.45 2.23
C CYS A 62 -11.70 7.43 0.95
N VAL A 63 -11.08 7.22 -0.20
CA VAL A 63 -11.75 7.11 -1.51
C VAL A 63 -12.81 6.01 -1.46
N TYR A 64 -12.47 4.83 -0.92
CA TYR A 64 -13.43 3.74 -0.77
C TYR A 64 -14.64 4.15 0.09
N THR A 65 -14.41 4.81 1.23
CA THR A 65 -15.51 5.23 2.12
C THR A 65 -16.37 6.35 1.56
N ILE A 66 -15.79 7.27 0.79
CA ILE A 66 -16.50 8.42 0.23
C ILE A 66 -17.27 8.01 -1.02
N ALA A 67 -16.69 7.18 -1.90
CA ALA A 67 -17.31 6.78 -3.16
C ALA A 67 -18.44 5.75 -2.97
N MET A 68 -18.34 4.90 -1.94
CA MET A 68 -19.31 3.87 -1.60
C MET A 68 -20.79 4.34 -1.56
N PRO A 69 -21.19 5.43 -0.89
CA PRO A 69 -22.59 5.90 -0.89
C PRO A 69 -23.07 6.47 -2.23
N TYR A 70 -22.16 6.79 -3.16
CA TYR A 70 -22.50 7.31 -4.50
C TYR A 70 -22.50 6.23 -5.58
N ALA A 71 -22.13 4.99 -5.22
CA ALA A 71 -22.17 3.86 -6.13
C ALA A 71 -23.62 3.48 -6.49
N GLN A 72 -23.80 2.79 -7.61
CA GLN A 72 -25.09 2.25 -8.00
C GLN A 72 -25.67 1.33 -6.92
N PRO A 73 -27.00 1.33 -6.72
CA PRO A 73 -27.65 0.66 -5.60
C PRO A 73 -27.41 -0.87 -5.54
N ASP A 74 -27.13 -1.51 -6.66
CA ASP A 74 -26.70 -2.92 -6.75
C ASP A 74 -25.26 -3.13 -6.26
N MET A 75 -24.39 -2.14 -6.42
CA MET A 75 -22.98 -2.18 -6.01
C MET A 75 -22.74 -1.68 -4.57
N VAL A 76 -23.63 -0.85 -4.02
CA VAL A 76 -23.53 -0.32 -2.64
C VAL A 76 -23.49 -1.44 -1.60
N ASP A 77 -24.36 -2.45 -1.73
CA ASP A 77 -24.43 -3.56 -0.78
C ASP A 77 -23.23 -4.50 -0.88
N PHE A 78 -22.66 -4.64 -2.09
CA PHE A 78 -21.36 -5.28 -2.29
C PHE A 78 -20.27 -4.54 -1.49
N TYR A 79 -20.13 -3.23 -1.70
CA TYR A 79 -19.10 -2.44 -1.00
C TYR A 79 -19.28 -2.41 0.53
N ARG A 80 -20.52 -2.47 1.03
CA ARG A 80 -20.81 -2.62 2.48
C ARG A 80 -20.26 -3.91 3.03
N THR A 81 -20.55 -5.00 2.34
CA THR A 81 -20.16 -6.35 2.76
C THR A 81 -18.64 -6.52 2.77
N TYR A 82 -17.94 -5.98 1.77
CA TYR A 82 -16.49 -6.09 1.64
C TYR A 82 -15.69 -4.99 2.35
N ARG A 83 -16.34 -3.97 2.91
CA ARG A 83 -15.68 -2.89 3.66
C ARG A 83 -14.66 -3.38 4.70
N PRO A 84 -14.97 -4.34 5.60
CA PRO A 84 -13.97 -4.85 6.53
C PRO A 84 -12.81 -5.56 5.83
N ALA A 85 -13.10 -6.34 4.78
CA ALA A 85 -12.06 -7.03 4.00
C ALA A 85 -11.12 -6.04 3.32
N THR A 86 -11.62 -4.91 2.83
CA THR A 86 -10.81 -3.83 2.26
C THR A 86 -9.82 -3.26 3.27
N PHE A 87 -10.25 -2.97 4.50
CA PHE A 87 -9.34 -2.48 5.54
C PHE A 87 -8.32 -3.55 5.97
N VAL A 88 -8.73 -4.82 6.05
CA VAL A 88 -7.82 -5.94 6.31
C VAL A 88 -6.79 -6.07 5.19
N PHE A 89 -7.19 -5.88 3.93
CA PHE A 89 -6.28 -5.92 2.78
C PHE A 89 -5.26 -4.79 2.82
N LEU A 90 -5.72 -3.54 3.04
CA LEU A 90 -4.85 -2.37 3.15
C LEU A 90 -3.83 -2.53 4.30
N THR A 91 -4.31 -2.91 5.48
CA THR A 91 -3.47 -3.11 6.66
C THR A 91 -2.54 -4.31 6.50
N GLY A 92 -3.02 -5.41 5.93
CA GLY A 92 -2.23 -6.61 5.67
C GLY A 92 -1.06 -6.34 4.73
N LEU A 93 -1.29 -5.65 3.61
CA LEU A 93 -0.23 -5.25 2.69
C LEU A 93 0.77 -4.29 3.35
N PHE A 94 0.31 -3.32 4.13
CA PHE A 94 1.18 -2.42 4.87
C PHE A 94 2.06 -3.17 5.89
N CYS A 95 1.51 -4.14 6.61
CA CYS A 95 2.25 -5.01 7.52
C CYS A 95 3.33 -5.81 6.77
N VAL A 96 2.99 -6.41 5.64
CA VAL A 96 3.94 -7.16 4.80
C VAL A 96 5.10 -6.26 4.35
N GLN A 97 4.81 -5.05 3.86
CA GLN A 97 5.84 -4.08 3.48
C GLN A 97 6.72 -3.69 4.68
N SER A 98 6.13 -3.50 5.85
CA SER A 98 6.87 -3.17 7.07
C SER A 98 7.86 -4.27 7.45
N VAL A 99 7.44 -5.53 7.35
CA VAL A 99 8.32 -6.69 7.57
C VAL A 99 9.45 -6.73 6.55
N PHE A 100 9.16 -6.52 5.27
CA PHE A 100 10.21 -6.45 4.23
C PHE A 100 11.19 -5.29 4.45
N GLY A 101 10.71 -4.12 4.88
CA GLY A 101 11.55 -2.98 5.23
C GLY A 101 12.49 -3.29 6.39
N ILE A 102 12.01 -3.97 7.42
CA ILE A 102 12.86 -4.41 8.56
C ILE A 102 13.91 -5.41 8.10
N ILE A 103 13.50 -6.42 7.32
CA ILE A 103 14.41 -7.44 6.78
C ILE A 103 15.50 -6.77 5.94
N ALA A 104 15.15 -5.81 5.07
CA ALA A 104 16.12 -5.07 4.25
C ALA A 104 17.18 -4.35 5.09
N VAL A 105 16.78 -3.73 6.21
CA VAL A 105 17.70 -3.06 7.14
C VAL A 105 18.57 -4.07 7.90
N GLN A 106 18.03 -5.24 8.26
CA GLN A 106 18.76 -6.30 8.95
C GLN A 106 19.77 -7.03 8.05
N THR A 107 19.42 -7.29 6.79
CA THR A 107 20.35 -7.94 5.82
C THR A 107 21.57 -7.08 5.55
N SER A 108 21.41 -5.76 5.51
CA SER A 108 22.53 -4.81 5.43
C SER A 108 23.45 -4.90 6.66
N LEU A 109 22.90 -5.12 7.86
CA LEU A 109 23.70 -5.30 9.09
C LEU A 109 24.63 -6.51 8.99
N LYS A 110 24.10 -7.65 8.54
CA LYS A 110 24.84 -8.92 8.54
C LYS A 110 26.00 -8.93 7.54
N ARG A 111 25.88 -8.18 6.43
CA ARG A 111 26.93 -8.07 5.40
C ARG A 111 28.15 -7.27 5.88
N HIS A 112 28.00 -6.39 6.86
CA HIS A 112 29.09 -5.53 7.37
C HIS A 112 29.85 -6.14 8.56
N THR A 113 29.30 -7.20 9.17
CA THR A 113 29.90 -7.93 10.31
C THR A 113 30.56 -9.26 9.92
N SER A 114 30.53 -9.61 8.63
CA SER A 114 31.22 -10.79 8.05
C SER A 114 32.39 -10.33 7.20
#